data_AF-A0A2V6J8U7-F1
#
_entry.id   AF-A0A2V6J8U7-F1
#
_cell.length_a   1.000
_cell.length_b   1.000
_cell.length_c   1.000
_cell.angle_alpha   90.00
_cell.angle_beta   90.00
_cell.angle_gamma   90.00
#
_symmetry.space_group_name_H-M   'P 1'
#
loop_
_entity.id
_entity.type
_entity.pdbx_description
1 polymer ?
#
loop_
_entity_poly.entity_id
_entity_poly.type
_entity_poly.pdbx_seq_one_letter_code
_entity_poly.pdbx_strand_id
1 'polypeptide(L)'
;MKKLRVAVLYGGRSGEHEVSLQSAASVINYLDRDRFEIVPVAIDKQGRWHLNDLSLIQGKKSLPVFKDAPRIVLPPDSTVNSALVSLGGSGEAKTIDVVFPVIHGPLCEDGTIQGLLELADVPYVGCGVLASAVAMDKEVAKRLARDAGLPIVSYVSLRQEHWRKEKRQV
;
A
#
# COMPACT_ATOMS: atom_id res chain seq x y z
N MET A 1 -14.75 -24.40 -6.83
CA MET A 1 -14.67 -23.03 -7.38
C MET A 1 -13.20 -22.65 -7.54
N LYS A 2 -12.86 -21.80 -8.51
CA LYS A 2 -11.51 -21.25 -8.65
C LYS A 2 -11.25 -20.27 -7.49
N LYS A 3 -10.12 -20.40 -6.79
CA LYS A 3 -9.72 -19.46 -5.73
C LYS A 3 -9.32 -18.12 -6.35
N LEU A 4 -9.65 -17.02 -5.69
CA LEU A 4 -9.20 -15.68 -6.07
C LEU A 4 -7.79 -15.45 -5.55
N ARG A 5 -6.90 -14.92 -6.39
CA ARG A 5 -5.51 -14.66 -6.06
C ARG A 5 -5.37 -13.26 -5.50
N VAL A 6 -5.00 -13.18 -4.22
CA VAL A 6 -4.89 -11.94 -3.46
C VAL A 6 -3.42 -11.62 -3.25
N ALA A 7 -2.95 -10.54 -3.89
CA ALA A 7 -1.62 -10.00 -3.62
C ALA A 7 -1.65 -9.18 -2.34
N VAL A 8 -1.01 -9.67 -1.28
CA VAL A 8 -0.89 -8.94 -0.01
C VAL A 8 0.40 -8.12 -0.05
N LEU A 9 0.29 -6.80 -0.21
CA LEU A 9 1.44 -5.89 -0.18
C LEU A 9 1.75 -5.48 1.26
N TYR A 10 3.01 -5.54 1.68
CA TYR A 10 3.41 -5.17 3.03
C TYR A 10 4.85 -4.66 3.11
N GLY A 11 5.25 -4.09 4.25
CA GLY A 11 6.50 -3.36 4.46
C GLY A 11 6.38 -1.90 3.98
N GLY A 12 7.18 -1.53 2.99
CA GLY A 12 7.18 -0.21 2.37
C GLY A 12 8.33 0.70 2.82
N ARG A 13 8.56 1.77 2.05
CA ARG A 13 9.51 2.84 2.38
C ARG A 13 8.84 3.88 3.27
N SER A 14 8.56 3.49 4.51
CA SER A 14 7.84 4.30 5.50
C SER A 14 8.44 4.14 6.90
N GLY A 15 8.19 5.13 7.77
CA GLY A 15 8.48 5.01 9.20
C GLY A 15 7.62 3.95 9.91
N GLU A 16 6.56 3.49 9.26
CA GLU A 16 5.61 2.49 9.76
C GLU A 16 5.83 1.09 9.15
N HIS A 17 7.01 0.87 8.56
CA HIS A 17 7.38 -0.40 7.92
C HIS A 17 7.13 -1.60 8.84
N GLU A 18 7.62 -1.57 10.08
CA GLU A 18 7.47 -2.66 11.04
C GLU A 18 6.01 -2.93 11.44
N VAL A 19 5.18 -1.88 11.48
CA VAL A 19 3.74 -2.00 11.75
C VAL A 19 3.06 -2.74 10.60
N SER A 20 3.41 -2.38 9.37
CA SER A 20 2.91 -3.06 8.17
C SER A 20 3.25 -4.55 8.15
N LEU A 21 4.47 -4.94 8.59
CA LEU A 21 4.85 -6.36 8.69
C LEU A 21 3.95 -7.15 9.66
N GLN A 22 3.51 -6.53 10.76
CA GLN A 22 2.63 -7.15 11.76
C GLN A 22 1.17 -7.19 11.28
N SER A 23 0.68 -6.08 10.71
CA SER A 23 -0.66 -5.98 10.11
C SER A 23 -0.86 -7.04 9.03
N ALA A 24 0.12 -7.19 8.13
CA ALA A 24 0.08 -8.18 7.06
C ALA A 24 0.18 -9.61 7.58
N ALA A 25 0.92 -9.86 8.66
CA ALA A 25 0.95 -11.16 9.32
C ALA A 25 -0.46 -11.58 9.78
N SER A 26 -1.22 -10.65 10.37
CA SER A 26 -2.61 -10.89 10.75
C SER A 26 -3.47 -11.24 9.53
N VAL A 27 -3.40 -10.43 8.46
CA VAL A 27 -4.14 -10.69 7.21
C VAL A 27 -3.81 -12.07 6.65
N ILE A 28 -2.54 -12.41 6.49
CA ILE A 28 -2.12 -13.71 5.93
C ILE A 28 -2.57 -14.88 6.81
N ASN A 29 -2.53 -14.75 8.13
CA ASN A 29 -2.89 -15.83 9.04
C ASN A 29 -4.40 -16.13 9.05
N TYR A 30 -5.24 -15.13 8.79
CA TYR A 30 -6.70 -15.26 8.91
C TYR A 30 -7.48 -15.21 7.60
N LEU A 31 -6.84 -14.90 6.46
CA LEU A 31 -7.53 -14.91 5.17
C LEU A 31 -7.97 -16.35 4.81
N ASP A 32 -9.24 -16.50 4.43
CA ASP A 32 -9.88 -17.76 4.10
C ASP A 32 -9.18 -18.48 2.94
N ARG A 33 -8.55 -19.63 3.24
CA ARG A 33 -7.75 -20.40 2.30
C ARG A 33 -8.57 -21.20 1.31
N ASP A 34 -9.86 -21.43 1.58
CA ASP A 34 -10.74 -22.14 0.65
C ASP A 34 -11.22 -21.21 -0.47
N ARG A 35 -11.26 -19.90 -0.19
CA ARG A 35 -11.66 -18.86 -1.14
C ARG A 35 -10.48 -18.18 -1.83
N PHE A 36 -9.36 -18.01 -1.12
CA PHE A 36 -8.26 -17.17 -1.57
C PHE A 36 -6.92 -17.92 -1.66
N GLU A 37 -6.21 -17.70 -2.76
CA GLU A 37 -4.79 -18.01 -2.90
C GLU A 37 -3.99 -16.74 -2.58
N ILE A 38 -3.08 -16.80 -1.61
CA ILE A 38 -2.31 -15.63 -1.18
C ILE A 38 -1.02 -15.53 -1.96
N VAL A 39 -0.73 -14.33 -2.47
CA VAL A 39 0.54 -13.95 -3.09
C VAL A 39 1.21 -12.90 -2.21
N PRO A 40 2.14 -13.27 -1.32
CA PRO A 40 2.80 -12.32 -0.43
C PRO A 40 3.83 -11.48 -1.20
N VAL A 41 3.70 -10.15 -1.13
CA VAL A 41 4.60 -9.20 -1.77
C VAL A 41 5.18 -8.26 -0.72
N ALA A 42 6.47 -8.44 -0.42
CA ALA A 42 7.18 -7.60 0.53
C ALA A 42 7.83 -6.41 -0.20
N ILE A 43 7.64 -5.20 0.31
CA ILE A 43 8.34 -4.00 -0.14
C ILE A 43 9.38 -3.67 0.92
N ASP A 44 10.66 -3.68 0.55
CA ASP A 44 11.72 -3.35 1.49
C ASP A 44 11.82 -1.83 1.77
N LYS A 45 12.69 -1.45 2.71
CA LYS A 45 12.91 -0.04 3.07
C LYS A 45 13.56 0.80 1.96
N GLN A 46 14.03 0.16 0.89
CA GLN A 46 14.55 0.82 -0.32
C GLN A 46 13.45 0.97 -1.38
N GLY A 47 12.25 0.43 -1.15
CA GLY A 47 11.13 0.44 -2.09
C GLY A 47 11.19 -0.69 -3.13
N ARG A 48 12.04 -1.70 -2.94
CA ARG A 48 12.12 -2.86 -3.84
C ARG A 48 11.05 -3.87 -3.45
N TRP A 49 10.34 -4.40 -4.45
CA TRP A 49 9.27 -5.38 -4.27
C TRP A 49 9.83 -6.78 -4.46
N HIS A 50 9.51 -7.67 -3.54
CA HIS A 50 9.98 -9.05 -3.45
C HIS A 50 8.79 -10.00 -3.35
N LEU A 51 8.76 -11.02 -4.20
CA LEU A 51 7.78 -12.09 -4.14
C LEU A 51 8.22 -13.12 -3.09
N ASN A 52 7.48 -13.23 -2.00
CA ASN A 52 7.80 -14.15 -0.91
C ASN A 52 7.06 -15.48 -1.03
N ASP A 53 7.68 -16.53 -0.49
CA ASP A 53 7.03 -17.81 -0.32
C ASP A 53 6.18 -17.81 0.96
N LEU A 54 4.89 -18.09 0.78
CA LEU A 54 3.91 -18.20 1.84
C LEU A 54 4.30 -19.26 2.89
N SER A 55 4.90 -20.37 2.46
CA SER A 55 5.27 -21.50 3.34
C SER A 55 6.29 -21.10 4.41
N LEU A 56 7.11 -20.08 4.12
CA LEU A 56 8.17 -19.60 5.00
C LEU A 56 7.68 -18.57 6.03
N ILE A 57 6.50 -17.98 5.80
CA ILE A 57 6.02 -16.81 6.57
C ILE A 57 4.71 -17.05 7.31
N GLN A 58 4.01 -18.16 7.03
CA GLN A 58 2.75 -18.49 7.70
C GLN A 58 2.94 -18.70 9.22
N GLY A 59 1.98 -18.21 10.01
CA GLY A 59 1.98 -18.34 11.47
C GLY A 59 2.93 -17.37 12.19
N LYS A 60 3.68 -16.53 11.46
CA LYS A 60 4.52 -15.49 12.08
C LYS A 60 3.64 -14.37 12.63
N LYS A 61 4.13 -13.68 13.66
CA LYS A 61 3.50 -12.45 14.21
C LYS A 61 3.93 -11.18 13.47
N SER A 62 5.09 -11.23 12.82
CA SER A 62 5.64 -10.19 11.97
C SER A 62 6.30 -10.85 10.77
N LEU A 63 5.95 -10.41 9.57
CA LEU A 63 6.45 -11.02 8.34
C LEU A 63 7.90 -10.58 8.06
N PRO A 64 8.80 -11.49 7.64
CA PRO A 64 10.13 -11.11 7.18
C PRO A 64 10.08 -10.48 5.78
N VAL A 65 11.14 -9.73 5.47
CA VAL A 65 11.46 -9.27 4.10
C VAL A 65 12.75 -9.97 3.67
N PHE A 66 12.65 -10.94 2.76
CA PHE A 66 13.79 -11.67 2.24
C PHE A 66 14.41 -10.91 1.08
N LYS A 67 15.62 -10.34 1.28
CA LYS A 67 16.29 -9.52 0.25
C LYS A 67 16.69 -10.31 -1.00
N ASP A 68 16.90 -11.62 -0.84
CA ASP A 68 17.28 -12.53 -1.91
C ASP A 68 16.06 -13.15 -2.62
N ALA A 69 14.84 -12.85 -2.15
CA ALA A 69 13.63 -13.30 -2.82
C ALA A 69 13.48 -12.59 -4.19
N PRO A 70 12.85 -13.27 -5.17
CA PRO A 70 12.69 -12.73 -6.52
C PRO A 70 12.12 -11.32 -6.52
N ARG A 71 12.81 -10.41 -7.21
CA ARG A 71 12.32 -9.04 -7.39
C ARG A 71 11.18 -9.03 -8.40
N ILE A 72 10.14 -8.26 -8.12
CA ILE A 72 8.99 -8.13 -9.01
C ILE A 72 8.62 -6.66 -9.23
N VAL A 73 7.79 -6.40 -10.24
CA VAL A 73 7.11 -5.13 -10.47
C VAL A 73 5.65 -5.39 -10.83
N LEU A 74 4.80 -4.39 -10.57
CA LEU A 74 3.48 -4.29 -11.18
C LEU A 74 3.56 -3.25 -12.31
N PRO A 75 3.52 -3.66 -13.58
CA PRO A 75 3.49 -2.71 -14.69
C PRO A 75 2.19 -1.89 -14.66
N PRO A 76 2.24 -0.56 -14.86
CA PRO A 76 1.06 0.29 -15.06
C PRO A 76 0.52 0.10 -16.48
N ASP A 77 0.14 -1.13 -16.81
CA ASP A 77 -0.33 -1.55 -18.12
C ASP A 77 -1.53 -2.48 -17.95
N SER A 78 -2.71 -2.01 -18.34
CA SER A 78 -3.95 -2.79 -18.25
C SER A 78 -3.99 -3.97 -19.22
N THR A 79 -3.11 -4.02 -20.23
CA THR A 79 -3.09 -5.11 -21.22
C THR A 79 -2.42 -6.39 -20.71
N VAL A 80 -1.69 -6.32 -19.58
CA VAL A 80 -0.96 -7.47 -19.02
C VAL A 80 -1.77 -8.30 -18.01
N ASN A 81 -3.10 -8.14 -17.97
CA ASN A 81 -4.03 -8.91 -17.12
C ASN A 81 -3.60 -8.96 -15.63
N SER A 82 -3.29 -7.80 -15.05
CA SER A 82 -2.99 -7.65 -13.62
C SER A 82 -1.91 -8.65 -13.16
N ALA A 83 -0.71 -8.57 -13.74
CA ALA A 83 0.36 -9.54 -13.49
C ALA A 83 1.57 -8.91 -12.78
N LEU A 84 2.08 -9.60 -11.77
CA LEU A 84 3.36 -9.30 -11.15
C LEU A 84 4.48 -9.92 -12.00
N VAL A 85 5.39 -9.10 -12.50
CA VAL A 85 6.46 -9.52 -13.42
C VAL A 85 7.80 -9.58 -12.70
N SER A 86 8.50 -10.72 -12.83
CA SER A 86 9.84 -10.90 -12.25
C SER A 86 10.91 -10.06 -12.94
N LEU A 87 11.75 -9.38 -12.15
CA LEU A 87 12.93 -8.65 -12.59
C LEU A 87 14.16 -9.57 -12.54
N GLY A 88 14.68 -9.97 -13.70
CA GLY A 88 15.97 -10.67 -13.82
C GLY A 88 15.90 -12.19 -14.07
N GLY A 89 14.73 -12.73 -14.41
CA GLY A 89 14.54 -14.14 -14.83
C GLY A 89 13.81 -14.27 -16.17
N SER A 90 13.26 -15.47 -16.46
CA SER A 90 12.53 -15.87 -17.68
C SER A 90 11.25 -15.07 -18.02
N GLY A 91 10.99 -13.94 -17.37
CA GLY A 91 9.77 -13.16 -17.56
C GLY A 91 8.53 -13.82 -16.98
N GLU A 92 8.67 -14.74 -16.02
CA GLU A 92 7.53 -15.36 -15.35
C GLU A 92 6.66 -14.28 -14.68
N ALA A 93 5.41 -14.24 -15.14
CA ALA A 93 4.39 -13.32 -14.68
C ALA A 93 3.39 -14.08 -13.82
N LYS A 94 3.17 -13.60 -12.59
CA LYS A 94 2.16 -14.16 -11.70
C LYS A 94 0.91 -13.29 -11.75
N THR A 95 -0.15 -13.79 -12.39
CA THR A 95 -1.43 -13.08 -12.44
C THR A 95 -2.10 -13.05 -11.07
N ILE A 96 -2.69 -11.92 -10.74
CA ILE A 96 -3.40 -11.64 -9.48
C ILE A 96 -4.81 -11.12 -9.81
N ASP A 97 -5.77 -11.40 -8.94
CA ASP A 97 -7.16 -10.97 -9.16
C ASP A 97 -7.48 -9.69 -8.34
N VAL A 98 -6.79 -9.46 -7.22
CA VAL A 98 -6.98 -8.30 -6.35
C VAL A 98 -5.73 -8.03 -5.52
N VAL A 99 -5.47 -6.76 -5.23
CA VAL A 99 -4.43 -6.32 -4.30
C VAL A 99 -5.03 -5.97 -2.94
N PHE A 100 -4.44 -6.49 -1.88
CA PHE A 100 -4.70 -6.06 -0.50
C PHE A 100 -3.47 -5.26 -0.03
N PRO A 101 -3.51 -3.91 -0.13
CA PRO A 101 -2.44 -3.07 0.39
C PRO A 101 -2.50 -3.03 1.91
N VAL A 102 -1.50 -3.62 2.57
CA VAL A 102 -1.31 -3.58 4.02
C VAL A 102 -0.03 -2.81 4.33
N ILE A 103 0.11 -1.64 3.72
CA ILE A 103 1.27 -0.74 3.79
C ILE A 103 0.83 0.58 4.39
N HIS A 104 1.71 1.23 5.15
CA HIS A 104 1.37 2.42 5.95
C HIS A 104 2.28 3.60 5.66
N GLY A 105 1.77 4.81 5.88
CA GLY A 105 2.48 6.06 5.80
C GLY A 105 2.58 6.65 4.38
N PRO A 106 3.52 7.59 4.18
CA PRO A 106 3.70 8.27 2.89
C PRO A 106 3.92 7.28 1.74
N LEU A 107 3.43 7.63 0.55
CA LEU A 107 3.38 6.82 -0.67
C LEU A 107 2.45 5.58 -0.59
N CYS A 108 1.96 5.23 0.59
CA CYS A 108 1.16 4.02 0.83
C CYS A 108 -0.32 4.37 1.08
N GLU A 109 -0.58 5.42 1.86
CA GLU A 109 -1.92 5.85 2.27
C GLU A 109 -2.33 7.20 1.65
N ASP A 110 -1.46 7.83 0.85
CA ASP A 110 -1.66 9.16 0.28
C ASP A 110 -2.23 9.17 -1.16
N GLY A 111 -2.64 8.01 -1.68
CA GLY A 111 -3.13 7.87 -3.06
C GLY A 111 -2.05 7.46 -4.07
N THR A 112 -0.76 7.48 -3.72
CA THR A 112 0.32 7.18 -4.68
C THR A 112 0.27 5.73 -5.17
N ILE A 113 0.24 4.76 -4.25
CA ILE A 113 0.14 3.35 -4.62
C ILE A 113 -1.20 3.04 -5.28
N GLN A 114 -2.29 3.68 -4.83
CA GLN A 114 -3.61 3.54 -5.43
C GLN A 114 -3.57 3.97 -6.89
N GLY A 115 -2.89 5.07 -7.21
CA GLY A 115 -2.72 5.51 -8.60
C GLY A 115 -1.98 4.49 -9.47
N LEU A 116 -0.97 3.80 -8.93
CA LEU A 116 -0.32 2.68 -9.63
C LEU A 116 -1.32 1.55 -9.91
N LEU A 117 -2.15 1.19 -8.93
CA LEU A 117 -3.15 0.12 -9.05
C LEU A 117 -4.25 0.46 -10.07
N GLU A 118 -4.69 1.72 -10.11
CA GLU A 118 -5.62 2.24 -11.13
C GLU A 118 -5.02 2.15 -12.53
N LEU A 119 -3.76 2.57 -12.71
CA LEU A 119 -3.07 2.50 -14.01
C LEU A 119 -2.84 1.06 -14.49
N ALA A 120 -2.62 0.14 -13.55
CA ALA A 120 -2.46 -1.27 -13.83
C ALA A 120 -3.79 -2.02 -13.99
N ASP A 121 -4.93 -1.32 -13.87
CA ASP A 121 -6.28 -1.87 -13.92
C ASP A 121 -6.46 -3.09 -12.98
N VAL A 122 -5.98 -2.96 -11.74
CA VAL A 122 -6.05 -4.02 -10.74
C VAL A 122 -7.01 -3.64 -9.62
N PRO A 123 -8.07 -4.43 -9.37
CA PRO A 123 -8.92 -4.22 -8.20
C PRO A 123 -8.09 -4.23 -6.90
N TYR A 124 -8.44 -3.38 -5.95
CA TYR A 124 -7.73 -3.34 -4.69
C TYR A 124 -8.61 -2.98 -3.49
N VAL A 125 -8.18 -3.41 -2.30
CA VAL A 125 -8.89 -3.17 -1.04
C VAL A 125 -8.60 -1.75 -0.53
N GLY A 126 -9.63 -1.05 -0.07
CA GLY A 126 -9.49 0.23 0.64
C GLY A 126 -10.03 1.43 -0.15
N CYS A 127 -9.46 2.60 0.11
CA CYS A 127 -9.91 3.87 -0.47
C CYS A 127 -9.37 4.11 -1.89
N GLY A 128 -10.16 4.77 -2.73
CA GLY A 128 -9.75 5.33 -4.02
C GLY A 128 -8.61 6.36 -3.92
N VAL A 129 -7.96 6.71 -5.03
CA VAL A 129 -6.87 7.72 -5.07
C VAL A 129 -7.24 9.02 -4.35
N LEU A 130 -8.37 9.63 -4.71
CA LEU A 130 -8.82 10.90 -4.13
C LEU A 130 -9.09 10.77 -2.62
N ALA A 131 -9.79 9.71 -2.22
CA ALA A 131 -10.17 9.50 -0.82
C ALA A 131 -8.92 9.30 0.05
N SER A 132 -7.94 8.51 -0.42
CA SER A 132 -6.66 8.32 0.25
C SER A 132 -5.89 9.64 0.40
N ALA A 133 -5.73 10.40 -0.69
CA ALA A 133 -5.02 11.68 -0.67
C ALA A 133 -5.67 12.69 0.29
N VAL A 134 -7.00 12.81 0.23
CA VAL A 134 -7.78 13.69 1.12
C VAL A 134 -7.64 13.26 2.58
N ALA A 135 -7.79 11.97 2.88
CA ALA A 135 -7.74 11.46 4.25
C ALA A 135 -6.35 11.59 4.87
N MET A 136 -5.29 11.47 4.05
CA MET A 136 -3.91 11.60 4.51
C MET A 136 -3.54 13.05 4.85
N ASP A 137 -4.03 14.04 4.08
CA ASP A 137 -3.83 15.46 4.40
C ASP A 137 -4.88 15.95 5.41
N LYS A 138 -4.47 16.06 6.68
CA LYS A 138 -5.33 16.51 7.78
C LYS A 138 -5.89 17.93 7.58
N GLU A 139 -5.19 18.81 6.86
CA GLU A 139 -5.71 20.15 6.56
C GLU A 139 -6.89 20.02 5.58
N VAL A 140 -6.70 19.29 4.48
CA VAL A 140 -7.71 19.10 3.45
C VAL A 140 -8.92 18.34 3.99
N ALA A 141 -8.70 17.23 4.69
CA ALA A 141 -9.76 16.46 5.34
C ALA A 141 -10.61 17.34 6.27
N LYS A 142 -9.97 18.16 7.12
CA LYS A 142 -10.70 19.08 8.04
C LYS A 142 -11.50 20.13 7.29
N ARG A 143 -10.96 20.69 6.19
CA ARG A 143 -11.69 21.68 5.37
C ARG A 143 -12.96 21.08 4.79
N LEU A 144 -12.86 19.88 4.22
CA LEU A 144 -14.00 19.17 3.63
C LEU A 144 -15.01 18.72 4.69
N ALA A 145 -14.55 18.22 5.85
CA ALA A 145 -15.43 17.87 6.96
C ALA A 145 -16.21 19.10 7.47
N ARG A 146 -15.54 20.25 7.60
CA ARG A 146 -16.19 21.51 7.99
C ARG A 146 -17.21 21.97 6.95
N ASP A 147 -16.86 21.90 5.66
CA ASP A 147 -17.76 22.25 4.56
C ASP A 147 -19.02 21.36 4.56
N ALA A 148 -18.86 20.07 4.86
CA ALA A 148 -19.95 19.12 5.05
C ALA A 148 -20.73 19.28 6.37
N GLY A 149 -20.41 20.27 7.20
CA GLY A 149 -21.09 20.52 8.48
C GLY A 149 -20.72 19.56 9.62
N LEU A 150 -19.63 18.78 9.48
CA LEU A 150 -19.15 17.90 10.54
C LEU A 150 -18.34 18.67 11.58
N PRO A 151 -18.48 18.34 12.88
CA PRO A 151 -17.70 18.98 13.93
C PRO A 151 -16.21 18.62 13.78
N ILE A 152 -15.35 19.64 13.76
CA ILE A 152 -13.90 19.50 13.73
C ILE A 152 -13.24 20.30 14.85
N VAL A 153 -12.08 19.85 15.31
CA VAL A 153 -11.24 20.63 16.24
C VAL A 153 -10.64 21.84 15.51
N SER A 154 -10.75 23.02 16.11
CA SER A 154 -10.14 24.26 15.66
C SER A 154 -8.65 24.09 15.36
N TYR A 155 -8.17 24.72 14.29
CA TYR A 155 -6.78 24.61 13.86
C TYR A 155 -6.36 25.85 13.06
N VAL A 156 -5.05 26.04 12.97
CA VAL A 156 -4.40 26.95 12.02
C VAL A 156 -3.38 26.11 11.23
N SER A 157 -3.27 26.35 9.91
CA SER A 157 -2.24 25.71 9.07
C SER A 157 -1.07 26.66 8.88
N LEU A 158 0.14 26.18 9.13
CA LEU A 158 1.39 26.94 8.95
C LEU A 158 2.20 26.29 7.83
N ARG A 159 2.35 27.00 6.72
CA ARG A 159 3.22 26.59 5.61
C ARG A 159 4.62 27.15 5.80
N GLN A 160 5.64 26.40 5.39
CA GLN A 160 7.04 26.82 5.53
C GLN A 160 7.31 28.18 4.86
N GLU A 161 6.66 28.47 3.74
CA GLU A 161 6.75 29.74 3.03
C GLU A 161 6.20 30.92 3.84
N HIS A 162 5.04 30.76 4.48
CA HIS A 162 4.43 31.77 5.35
C HIS A 162 5.32 31.99 6.58
N TRP A 163 5.77 30.91 7.21
CA TRP A 163 6.70 30.99 8.35
C TRP A 163 8.00 31.74 8.02
N ARG A 164 8.58 31.50 6.84
CA ARG A 164 9.81 32.17 6.42
C ARG A 164 9.61 33.67 6.15
N LYS A 165 8.46 34.06 5.60
CA LYS A 165 8.11 35.47 5.32
C LYS A 165 7.70 36.24 6.57
N GLU A 166 7.07 35.57 7.53
CA GLU A 166 6.48 36.18 8.73
C GLU A 166 7.31 35.99 10.00
N LYS A 167 8.62 35.71 9.88
CA LYS A 167 9.59 35.59 11.01
C LYS A 167 9.59 36.77 12.01
N ARG A 168 8.83 37.83 11.77
CA ARG A 168 8.74 39.06 12.58
C ARG A 168 7.40 39.27 13.31
N GLN A 169 6.41 38.38 13.21
CA GLN A 169 5.08 38.61 13.83
C GLN A 169 4.50 37.42 14.61
N VAL A 170 5.32 36.47 15.05
CA VAL A 170 4.92 35.44 16.03
C VAL A 170 5.82 35.52 17.25
#